data_AF-A0A3D4IHN7-F1
#
_entry.id   AF-A0A3D4IHN7-F1
#
_cell.length_a   1.000
_cell.length_b   1.000
_cell.length_c   1.000
_cell.angle_alpha   90.00
_cell.angle_beta   90.00
_cell.angle_gamma   90.00
#
_symmetry.space_group_name_H-M   'P 1'
#
loop_
_entity.id
_entity.type
_entity.pdbx_description
1 polymer ?
#
loop_
_entity_poly.entity_id
_entity_poly.type
_entity_poly.pdbx_seq_one_letter_code
_entity_poly.pdbx_strand_id
1 'polypeptide(L)'
;MSEQTVSNALNASAKRKTFGHFWPIHYYYASSEAITEVQVHEPTSTRIPELLVQRIWRDLQFQHVHARTTEGAALAIMSPGRHNTETSGPDFFAASLKMGEEQWAGDVEIHVRSGDWLTHGHERDPAYDRVILHVSLFEDEWTGKVRRRDGSLIPELILLPLLEPGFKNLLYQHFIQKEHTFLCQPQWHHIPATYIRQHLPAYSAERLSTKSQKTAPHLQALFVHILEGLGYTQNRIPMQLLANRVEVEWLYGLPVAEDREALLLGAAGLLPRPKDLLEADRVTSDYVMDLTSRFERLTVRYGITPLAPQVWRFSGLRPANFPPLRLAQAAALFSPGGLFDGDPVEAVYEASCQRDAILQLR
;
A
#
# COMPACT_ATOMS: atom_id res chain seq x y z
N MET A 1 -24.68 -15.57 14.33
CA MET A 1 -25.19 -14.22 13.99
C MET A 1 -24.06 -13.51 13.27
N SER A 2 -24.17 -13.46 11.96
CA SER A 2 -23.11 -13.23 10.97
C SER A 2 -22.92 -11.76 10.65
N GLU A 3 -21.65 -11.36 10.46
CA GLU A 3 -20.98 -10.38 9.57
C GLU A 3 -21.74 -9.23 8.85
N GLN A 4 -23.04 -9.02 9.07
CA GLN A 4 -23.87 -8.17 8.21
C GLN A 4 -24.10 -6.75 8.74
N THR A 5 -23.57 -6.38 9.91
CA THR A 5 -23.93 -5.09 10.53
C THR A 5 -22.92 -3.96 10.27
N VAL A 6 -21.73 -4.25 9.72
CA VAL A 6 -20.67 -3.22 9.53
C VAL A 6 -20.69 -2.59 8.12
N SER A 7 -21.47 -3.11 7.17
CA SER A 7 -21.42 -2.67 5.76
C SER A 7 -22.41 -1.54 5.38
N ASN A 8 -23.41 -1.25 6.22
CA ASN A 8 -24.56 -0.43 5.78
C ASN A 8 -24.46 1.09 6.03
N ALA A 9 -23.30 1.62 6.43
CA ALA A 9 -23.16 3.06 6.70
C ALA A 9 -22.46 3.90 5.60
N LEU A 10 -21.98 3.31 4.50
CA LEU A 10 -21.14 4.04 3.52
C LEU A 10 -21.72 4.20 2.10
N ASN A 11 -22.96 3.80 1.82
CA ASN A 11 -23.49 3.79 0.44
C ASN A 11 -24.71 4.69 0.19
N ALA A 12 -24.72 5.90 0.75
CA ALA A 12 -25.80 6.86 0.51
C ALA A 12 -25.32 8.25 0.11
N SER A 13 -24.46 8.37 -0.92
CA SER A 13 -24.45 9.56 -1.78
C SER A 13 -23.66 9.35 -3.07
N ALA A 14 -24.34 8.94 -4.15
CA ALA A 14 -23.89 9.21 -5.52
C ALA A 14 -25.06 8.98 -6.50
N LYS A 15 -25.93 9.98 -6.63
CA LYS A 15 -26.92 10.05 -7.70
C LYS A 15 -26.31 10.75 -8.93
N ARG A 16 -26.46 10.09 -10.09
CA ARG A 16 -26.88 10.62 -11.42
C ARG A 16 -25.86 11.17 -12.45
N LYS A 17 -25.97 10.55 -13.65
CA LYS A 17 -25.96 11.07 -15.05
C LYS A 17 -24.59 11.47 -15.65
N THR A 18 -24.20 11.21 -16.92
CA THR A 18 -24.75 10.61 -18.16
C THR A 18 -23.62 10.52 -19.22
N PHE A 19 -23.89 9.82 -20.35
CA PHE A 19 -23.20 9.74 -21.67
C PHE A 19 -22.24 8.54 -21.83
N GLY A 20 -22.30 7.68 -22.85
CA GLY A 20 -23.09 7.58 -24.09
C GLY A 20 -22.86 6.19 -24.72
N HIS A 21 -23.81 5.70 -25.53
CA HIS A 21 -23.84 4.34 -26.08
C HIS A 21 -22.71 4.05 -27.09
N PHE A 22 -21.98 2.94 -26.89
CA PHE A 22 -21.18 2.27 -27.93
C PHE A 22 -21.57 0.79 -27.95
N TRP A 23 -21.92 0.27 -29.13
CA TRP A 23 -22.29 -1.13 -29.33
C TRP A 23 -21.04 -2.03 -29.20
N PRO A 24 -21.13 -3.20 -28.53
CA PRO A 24 -19.99 -4.08 -28.35
C PRO A 24 -19.59 -4.78 -29.66
N ILE A 25 -18.28 -4.89 -29.89
CA ILE A 25 -17.71 -5.75 -30.95
C ILE A 25 -17.67 -7.18 -30.41
N HIS A 26 -18.34 -8.10 -31.09
CA HIS A 26 -18.41 -9.50 -30.68
C HIS A 26 -17.21 -10.28 -31.24
N TYR A 27 -16.52 -11.02 -30.36
CA TYR A 27 -15.50 -12.01 -30.74
C TYR A 27 -16.03 -13.41 -30.47
N TYR A 28 -15.79 -14.32 -31.40
CA TYR A 28 -16.19 -15.71 -31.29
C TYR A 28 -14.95 -16.60 -31.19
N TYR A 29 -14.91 -17.50 -30.21
CA TYR A 29 -13.97 -18.61 -30.20
C TYR A 29 -14.72 -19.90 -30.50
N ALA A 30 -14.21 -20.66 -31.47
CA ALA A 30 -14.74 -21.97 -31.82
C ALA A 30 -13.81 -23.04 -31.24
N SER A 31 -14.35 -23.88 -30.36
CA SER A 31 -13.77 -25.19 -30.05
C SER A 31 -14.56 -26.26 -30.78
N SER A 32 -14.02 -27.48 -30.89
CA SER A 32 -14.61 -28.57 -31.68
C SER A 32 -16.04 -28.99 -31.29
N GLU A 33 -16.54 -28.57 -30.13
CA GLU A 33 -17.86 -28.95 -29.64
C GLU A 33 -18.77 -27.77 -29.24
N ALA A 34 -18.29 -26.52 -29.25
CA ALA A 34 -19.13 -25.35 -29.00
C ALA A 34 -18.52 -24.03 -29.48
N ILE A 35 -19.39 -23.13 -29.97
CA ILE A 35 -19.12 -21.69 -30.12
C ILE A 35 -19.61 -21.02 -28.85
N THR A 36 -18.69 -20.48 -28.05
CA THR A 36 -19.05 -19.69 -26.87
C THR A 36 -18.87 -18.22 -27.21
N GLU A 37 -19.94 -17.44 -27.10
CA GLU A 37 -19.86 -15.99 -27.16
C GLU A 37 -19.18 -15.50 -25.88
N VAL A 38 -17.99 -14.93 -26.00
CA VAL A 38 -17.34 -14.23 -24.90
C VAL A 38 -17.69 -12.76 -25.03
N GLN A 39 -18.62 -12.29 -24.18
CA GLN A 39 -18.83 -10.85 -24.02
C GLN A 39 -17.63 -10.25 -23.28
N VAL A 40 -16.61 -9.86 -24.05
CA VAL A 40 -15.51 -9.04 -23.53
C VAL A 40 -16.10 -7.66 -23.25
N HIS A 41 -16.36 -7.38 -21.98
CA HIS A 41 -16.63 -6.01 -21.55
C HIS A 41 -15.30 -5.26 -21.68
N GLU A 42 -15.22 -4.32 -22.64
CA GLU A 42 -14.13 -3.35 -22.60
C GLU A 42 -14.15 -2.67 -21.22
N PRO A 43 -13.00 -2.55 -20.53
CA PRO A 43 -12.95 -1.92 -19.22
C PRO A 43 -13.53 -0.50 -19.32
N THR A 44 -14.56 -0.24 -18.54
CA THR A 44 -15.27 1.03 -18.49
C THR A 44 -14.32 2.10 -17.97
N SER A 45 -13.86 2.98 -18.87
CA SER A 45 -12.80 3.98 -18.65
C SER A 45 -11.49 3.41 -18.07
N THR A 46 -10.46 3.31 -18.89
CA THR A 46 -9.11 3.06 -18.39
C THR A 46 -8.67 4.28 -17.58
N ARG A 47 -8.85 4.25 -16.25
CA ARG A 47 -8.28 5.29 -15.37
C ARG A 47 -6.77 5.24 -15.54
N ILE A 48 -6.18 6.34 -16.01
CA ILE A 48 -4.73 6.43 -16.21
C ILE A 48 -4.07 6.34 -14.83
N PRO A 49 -3.19 5.35 -14.57
CA PRO A 49 -2.52 5.24 -13.29
C PRO A 49 -1.55 6.40 -13.11
N GLU A 50 -1.55 7.04 -11.94
CA GLU A 50 -0.57 8.07 -11.59
C GLU A 50 0.87 7.55 -11.68
N LEU A 51 1.07 6.27 -11.33
CA LEU A 51 2.34 5.56 -11.49
C LEU A 51 2.91 5.63 -12.91
N LEU A 52 2.05 5.64 -13.94
CA LEU A 52 2.50 5.84 -15.33
C LEU A 52 3.04 7.26 -15.52
N VAL A 53 2.36 8.27 -15.00
CA VAL A 53 2.78 9.68 -15.08
C VAL A 53 4.10 9.88 -14.35
N GLN A 54 4.25 9.27 -13.17
CA GLN A 54 5.50 9.25 -12.42
C GLN A 54 6.63 8.59 -13.19
N ARG A 55 6.36 7.48 -13.89
CA ARG A 55 7.34 6.83 -14.75
C ARG A 55 7.78 7.71 -15.92
N ILE A 56 6.83 8.37 -16.57
CA ILE A 56 7.08 9.30 -17.67
C ILE A 56 8.01 10.42 -17.21
N TRP A 57 7.77 10.98 -16.02
CA TRP A 57 8.63 11.99 -15.42
C TRP A 57 10.03 11.45 -15.08
N ARG A 58 10.09 10.34 -14.33
CA ARG A 58 11.35 9.71 -13.89
C ARG A 58 12.28 9.41 -15.06
N ASP A 59 11.72 8.82 -16.11
CA ASP A 59 12.47 8.36 -17.28
C ASP A 59 12.58 9.46 -18.35
N LEU A 60 12.04 10.66 -18.08
CA LEU A 60 11.99 11.83 -18.99
C LEU A 60 11.44 11.47 -20.38
N GLN A 61 10.43 10.59 -20.43
CA GLN A 61 9.82 10.06 -21.67
C GLN A 61 8.83 11.04 -22.31
N PHE A 62 9.26 12.28 -22.51
CA PHE A 62 8.51 13.36 -23.15
C PHE A 62 9.49 14.36 -23.79
N GLN A 63 8.97 15.29 -24.59
CA GLN A 63 9.77 16.32 -25.27
C GLN A 63 10.23 17.42 -24.29
N HIS A 64 11.04 17.06 -23.30
CA HIS A 64 11.48 17.92 -22.19
C HIS A 64 12.26 19.17 -22.65
N VAL A 65 12.87 19.16 -23.84
CA VAL A 65 13.52 20.35 -24.45
C VAL A 65 12.50 21.48 -24.73
N HIS A 66 11.23 21.14 -24.90
CA HIS A 66 10.13 22.08 -25.12
C HIS A 66 9.31 22.35 -23.85
N ALA A 67 9.73 21.82 -22.70
CA ALA A 67 8.99 21.96 -21.45
C ALA A 67 8.93 23.44 -21.00
N ARG A 68 7.71 23.87 -20.68
CA ARG A 68 7.42 25.19 -20.11
C ARG A 68 6.42 25.05 -18.98
N THR A 69 6.55 25.90 -17.98
CA THR A 69 5.53 26.00 -16.93
C THR A 69 4.22 26.56 -17.52
N THR A 70 3.12 26.42 -16.80
CA THR A 70 1.83 27.04 -17.13
C THR A 70 1.92 28.56 -17.24
N GLU A 71 2.86 29.20 -16.55
CA GLU A 71 3.19 30.63 -16.65
C GLU A 71 4.12 30.98 -17.83
N GLY A 72 4.56 29.98 -18.62
CA GLY A 72 5.36 30.16 -19.83
C GLY A 72 6.89 30.14 -19.63
N ALA A 73 7.36 30.04 -18.39
CA ALA A 73 8.79 29.97 -18.10
C ALA A 73 9.41 28.70 -18.70
N ALA A 74 10.56 28.83 -19.36
CA ALA A 74 11.28 27.68 -19.89
C ALA A 74 11.77 26.79 -18.74
N LEU A 75 11.48 25.49 -18.81
CA LEU A 75 11.85 24.50 -17.79
C LEU A 75 12.95 23.59 -18.33
N ALA A 76 14.12 23.62 -17.70
CA ALA A 76 15.19 22.67 -17.95
C ALA A 76 15.37 21.75 -16.74
N ILE A 77 15.30 20.45 -16.95
CA ILE A 77 15.38 19.43 -15.90
C ILE A 77 16.83 18.95 -15.81
N MET A 78 17.56 19.36 -14.76
CA MET A 78 18.93 18.90 -14.51
C MET A 78 18.93 17.54 -13.81
N SER A 79 17.96 17.34 -12.91
CA SER A 79 17.67 16.06 -12.29
C SER A 79 16.16 15.99 -11.96
N PRO A 80 15.44 14.91 -12.34
CA PRO A 80 14.03 14.72 -11.99
C PRO A 80 13.80 14.44 -10.50
N GLY A 81 14.88 14.23 -9.73
CA GLY A 81 14.84 13.86 -8.32
C GLY A 81 14.84 12.35 -8.11
N ARG A 82 14.88 11.92 -6.84
CA ARG A 82 14.79 10.51 -6.43
C ARG A 82 13.33 10.15 -6.18
N HIS A 83 12.81 9.16 -6.91
CA HIS A 83 11.45 8.66 -6.76
C HIS A 83 11.22 8.16 -5.32
N ASN A 84 10.15 8.64 -4.70
CA ASN A 84 9.73 8.31 -3.36
C ASN A 84 8.76 7.12 -3.40
N THR A 85 9.30 5.91 -3.37
CA THR A 85 8.51 4.66 -3.33
C THR A 85 8.29 4.15 -1.91
N GLU A 86 8.98 4.74 -0.93
CA GLU A 86 9.12 4.18 0.41
C GLU A 86 8.57 5.07 1.51
N THR A 87 8.21 6.33 1.29
CA THR A 87 7.73 7.22 2.36
C THR A 87 6.52 8.02 1.90
N SER A 88 5.67 8.43 2.84
CA SER A 88 4.64 9.43 2.54
C SER A 88 5.28 10.79 2.23
N GLY A 89 4.62 11.61 1.43
CA GLY A 89 5.12 12.91 0.99
C GLY A 89 5.23 12.96 -0.54
N PRO A 90 5.96 13.93 -1.09
CA PRO A 90 5.97 14.16 -2.52
C PRO A 90 6.57 13.00 -3.31
N ASP A 91 6.16 12.86 -4.56
CA ASP A 91 6.57 11.76 -5.43
C ASP A 91 8.06 11.70 -5.70
N PHE A 92 8.76 12.84 -5.80
CA PHE A 92 10.19 12.87 -6.04
C PHE A 92 10.89 13.86 -5.11
N PHE A 93 11.94 13.39 -4.45
CA PHE A 93 12.76 14.22 -3.58
C PHE A 93 13.97 14.83 -4.29
N ALA A 94 14.31 16.06 -3.92
CA ALA A 94 15.57 16.72 -4.30
C ALA A 94 15.83 16.75 -5.82
N ALA A 95 14.79 17.09 -6.59
CA ALA A 95 14.93 17.49 -7.98
C ALA A 95 15.73 18.79 -8.10
N SER A 96 16.41 18.94 -9.23
CA SER A 96 17.19 20.14 -9.59
C SER A 96 16.70 20.63 -10.94
N LEU A 97 16.10 21.82 -10.96
CA LEU A 97 15.41 22.38 -12.11
C LEU A 97 15.94 23.80 -12.39
N LYS A 98 15.95 24.22 -13.65
CA LYS A 98 16.12 25.62 -14.03
C LYS A 98 14.81 26.11 -14.66
N MET A 99 14.21 27.14 -14.07
CA MET A 99 12.96 27.76 -14.54
C MET A 99 13.25 29.22 -14.90
N GLY A 100 13.17 29.56 -16.18
CA GLY A 100 13.67 30.85 -16.68
C GLY A 100 15.18 30.95 -16.45
N GLU A 101 15.63 31.96 -15.68
CA GLU A 101 17.06 32.11 -15.31
C GLU A 101 17.42 31.51 -13.94
N GLU A 102 16.41 31.17 -13.14
CA GLU A 102 16.62 30.75 -11.75
C GLU A 102 16.80 29.24 -11.63
N GLN A 103 17.69 28.84 -10.72
CA GLN A 103 17.88 27.43 -10.35
C GLN A 103 17.12 27.11 -9.07
N TRP A 104 16.37 26.01 -9.11
CA TRP A 104 15.51 25.54 -8.05
C TRP A 104 15.95 24.14 -7.61
N ALA A 105 15.94 23.92 -6.29
CA ALA A 105 16.19 22.63 -5.67
C ALA A 105 15.09 22.32 -4.65
N GLY A 106 14.43 21.18 -4.79
CA GLY A 106 13.26 20.83 -3.98
C GLY A 106 12.57 19.59 -4.51
N ASP A 107 11.31 19.42 -4.15
CA ASP A 107 10.57 18.19 -4.43
C ASP A 107 9.62 18.38 -5.62
N VAL A 108 9.20 17.28 -6.25
CA VAL A 108 8.23 17.28 -7.36
C VAL A 108 7.08 16.38 -7.01
N GLU A 109 5.86 16.87 -7.22
CA GLU A 109 4.63 16.11 -7.04
C GLU A 109 3.97 15.84 -8.38
N ILE A 110 3.36 14.68 -8.55
CA ILE A 110 2.79 14.26 -9.83
C ILE A 110 1.36 13.78 -9.66
N HIS A 111 0.48 14.29 -10.50
CA HIS A 111 -0.91 13.88 -10.54
C HIS A 111 -1.40 13.63 -11.96
N VAL A 112 -2.55 12.96 -12.09
CA VAL A 112 -3.22 12.84 -13.38
C VAL A 112 -3.85 14.19 -13.76
N ARG A 113 -4.39 14.93 -12.78
CA ARG A 113 -4.96 16.27 -12.97
C ARG A 113 -4.49 17.24 -11.89
N SER A 114 -4.49 18.52 -12.19
CA SER A 114 -4.06 19.56 -11.24
C SER A 114 -4.91 19.57 -9.95
N GLY A 115 -6.22 19.38 -10.08
CA GLY A 115 -7.17 19.38 -8.95
C GLY A 115 -6.98 18.21 -7.98
N ASP A 116 -6.25 17.17 -8.35
CA ASP A 116 -5.94 16.05 -7.46
C ASP A 116 -5.08 16.54 -6.26
N TRP A 117 -4.31 17.62 -6.43
CA TRP A 117 -3.60 18.28 -5.34
C TRP A 117 -4.51 18.67 -4.17
N LEU A 118 -5.67 19.26 -4.47
CA LEU A 118 -6.66 19.66 -3.47
C LEU A 118 -7.45 18.46 -2.97
N THR A 119 -7.74 17.51 -3.86
CA THR A 119 -8.46 16.28 -3.51
C THR A 119 -7.69 15.46 -2.47
N HIS A 120 -6.37 15.46 -2.56
CA HIS A 120 -5.48 14.78 -1.61
C HIS A 120 -5.12 15.64 -0.39
N GLY A 121 -5.52 16.91 -0.35
CA GLY A 121 -5.28 17.79 0.80
C GLY A 121 -3.84 18.29 0.93
N HIS A 122 -3.05 18.24 -0.14
CA HIS A 122 -1.63 18.63 -0.11
C HIS A 122 -1.43 20.11 0.17
N GLU A 123 -2.44 20.94 -0.09
CA GLU A 123 -2.43 22.36 0.25
C GLU A 123 -2.41 22.64 1.76
N ARG A 124 -2.65 21.62 2.60
CA ARG A 124 -2.65 21.73 4.07
C ARG A 124 -1.53 20.93 4.72
N ASP A 125 -0.84 20.09 3.95
CA ASP A 125 0.13 19.15 4.48
C ASP A 125 1.56 19.73 4.44
N PRO A 126 2.23 19.91 5.60
CA PRO A 126 3.60 20.42 5.65
C PRO A 126 4.63 19.57 4.90
N ALA A 127 4.36 18.29 4.63
CA ALA A 127 5.26 17.43 3.86
C ALA A 127 5.46 17.94 2.42
N TYR A 128 4.54 18.76 1.91
CA TYR A 128 4.53 19.27 0.54
C TYR A 128 5.02 20.73 0.42
N ASP A 129 5.43 21.36 1.53
CA ASP A 129 5.94 22.75 1.55
C ASP A 129 7.19 22.93 0.67
N ARG A 130 7.90 21.85 0.36
CA ARG A 130 9.14 21.84 -0.44
C ARG A 130 8.92 21.53 -1.93
N VAL A 131 7.66 21.34 -2.37
CA VAL A 131 7.35 21.02 -3.77
C VAL A 131 7.59 22.23 -4.67
N ILE A 132 8.65 22.18 -5.48
CA ILE A 132 9.05 23.26 -6.39
C ILE A 132 8.41 23.17 -7.78
N LEU A 133 7.85 22.02 -8.12
CA LEU A 133 7.14 21.81 -9.37
C LEU A 133 6.01 20.80 -9.14
N HIS A 134 4.82 21.12 -9.62
CA HIS A 134 3.72 20.16 -9.75
C HIS A 134 3.63 19.73 -11.21
N VAL A 135 3.53 18.42 -11.46
CA VAL A 135 3.44 17.87 -12.81
C VAL A 135 2.09 17.18 -12.96
N SER A 136 1.29 17.64 -13.91
CA SER A 136 -0.03 17.08 -14.19
C SER A 136 -0.06 16.49 -15.59
N LEU A 137 -0.76 15.37 -15.77
CA LEU A 137 -0.95 14.82 -17.12
C LEU A 137 -1.92 15.69 -17.93
N PHE A 138 -3.10 15.97 -17.38
CA PHE A 138 -4.14 16.76 -18.04
C PHE A 138 -4.31 18.13 -17.39
N GLU A 139 -4.72 19.07 -18.23
CA GLU A 139 -5.29 20.34 -17.80
C GLU A 139 -6.68 20.13 -17.19
N ASP A 140 -7.02 20.96 -16.23
CA ASP A 140 -8.35 21.08 -15.64
C ASP A 140 -8.59 22.52 -15.13
N GLU A 141 -9.70 22.73 -14.41
CA GLU A 141 -10.06 24.05 -13.89
C GLU A 141 -9.07 24.62 -12.84
N TRP A 142 -8.22 23.77 -12.27
CA TRP A 142 -7.23 24.10 -11.24
C TRP A 142 -5.83 24.34 -11.82
N THR A 143 -5.61 24.06 -13.10
CA THR A 143 -4.31 24.27 -13.77
C THR A 143 -3.81 25.71 -13.57
N GLY A 144 -2.57 25.84 -13.11
CA GLY A 144 -1.92 27.11 -12.81
C GLY A 144 -2.45 27.83 -11.57
N LYS A 145 -3.29 27.19 -10.76
CA LYS A 145 -3.87 27.77 -9.53
C LYS A 145 -3.49 27.02 -8.25
N VAL A 146 -2.72 25.94 -8.39
CA VAL A 146 -2.29 25.09 -7.29
C VAL A 146 -1.35 25.86 -6.35
N ARG A 147 -1.58 25.74 -5.05
CA ARG A 147 -0.86 26.51 -4.01
C ARG A 147 -0.31 25.60 -2.94
N ARG A 148 0.85 26.00 -2.41
CA ARG A 148 1.36 25.47 -1.14
C ARG A 148 0.54 26.02 0.02
N ARG A 149 0.80 25.46 1.20
CA ARG A 149 0.16 25.88 2.45
C ARG A 149 0.39 27.35 2.81
N ASP A 150 1.55 27.90 2.46
CA ASP A 150 1.86 29.33 2.68
C ASP A 150 1.13 30.27 1.69
N GLY A 151 0.35 29.71 0.77
CA GLY A 151 -0.40 30.44 -0.26
C GLY A 151 0.41 30.77 -1.51
N SER A 152 1.70 30.46 -1.56
CA SER A 152 2.51 30.63 -2.77
C SER A 152 2.02 29.69 -3.88
N LEU A 153 2.09 30.16 -5.13
CA LEU A 153 1.77 29.34 -6.29
C LEU A 153 2.90 28.33 -6.54
N ILE A 154 2.52 27.13 -6.95
CA ILE A 154 3.48 26.11 -7.38
C ILE A 154 3.57 26.19 -8.90
N PRO A 155 4.76 26.37 -9.48
CA PRO A 155 4.95 26.23 -10.91
C PRO A 155 4.46 24.85 -11.37
N GLU A 156 3.69 24.83 -12.46
CA GLU A 156 3.08 23.58 -12.94
C GLU A 156 3.54 23.25 -14.37
N LEU A 157 3.79 21.96 -14.65
CA LEU A 157 4.07 21.43 -15.98
C LEU A 157 2.93 20.49 -16.41
N ILE A 158 2.39 20.72 -17.61
CA ILE A 158 1.40 19.83 -18.22
C ILE A 158 2.08 18.90 -19.23
N LEU A 159 1.99 17.59 -19.00
CA LEU A 159 2.73 16.60 -19.79
C LEU A 159 2.07 16.22 -21.11
N LEU A 160 0.73 16.16 -21.19
CA LEU A 160 0.06 15.61 -22.38
C LEU A 160 0.51 16.26 -23.71
N PRO A 161 0.65 17.61 -23.82
CA PRO A 161 1.13 18.24 -25.06
C PRO A 161 2.56 17.82 -25.45
N LEU A 162 3.38 17.42 -24.48
CA LEU A 162 4.78 17.00 -24.67
C LEU A 162 4.92 15.51 -24.98
N LEU A 163 3.81 14.76 -24.90
CA LEU A 163 3.75 13.31 -25.09
C LEU A 163 3.18 12.89 -26.44
N GLU A 164 2.43 13.74 -27.13
CA GLU A 164 1.85 13.40 -28.43
C GLU A 164 2.90 13.45 -29.56
N PRO A 165 2.96 12.45 -30.47
CA PRO A 165 2.04 11.30 -30.64
C PRO A 165 2.41 10.01 -29.85
N GLY A 166 3.39 10.05 -28.95
CA GLY A 166 3.91 8.89 -28.22
C GLY A 166 3.07 8.39 -27.04
N PHE A 167 2.10 9.17 -26.56
CA PHE A 167 1.34 8.85 -25.34
C PHE A 167 0.62 7.50 -25.40
N LYS A 168 -0.05 7.18 -26.53
CA LYS A 168 -0.74 5.89 -26.72
C LYS A 168 0.21 4.71 -26.62
N ASN A 169 1.42 4.84 -27.13
CA ASN A 169 2.43 3.79 -27.05
C ASN A 169 2.94 3.60 -25.61
N LEU A 170 3.11 4.69 -24.86
CA LEU A 170 3.52 4.64 -23.45
C LEU A 170 2.44 3.99 -22.58
N LEU A 171 1.17 4.34 -22.80
CA LEU A 171 0.02 3.68 -22.17
C LEU A 171 -0.01 2.17 -22.48
N TYR A 172 0.08 1.80 -23.76
CA TYR A 172 0.10 0.40 -24.19
C TYR A 172 1.25 -0.38 -23.56
N GLN A 173 2.47 0.19 -23.58
CA GLN A 173 3.63 -0.41 -22.93
C GLN A 173 3.43 -0.57 -21.42
N HIS A 174 2.82 0.40 -20.73
CA HIS A 174 2.56 0.29 -19.31
C HIS A 174 1.61 -0.86 -18.96
N PHE A 175 0.53 -1.03 -19.73
CA PHE A 175 -0.44 -2.11 -19.48
C PHE A 175 0.06 -3.50 -19.88
N ILE A 176 1.07 -3.59 -20.75
CA ILE A 176 1.60 -4.86 -21.27
C ILE A 176 2.92 -5.26 -20.62
N GLN A 177 3.73 -4.29 -20.18
CA GLN A 177 4.93 -4.56 -19.41
C GLN A 177 4.53 -5.07 -18.03
N LYS A 178 4.80 -6.35 -17.78
CA LYS A 178 4.86 -6.87 -16.41
C LYS A 178 6.03 -6.17 -15.72
N GLU A 179 5.74 -5.24 -14.81
CA GLU A 179 6.76 -4.63 -13.98
C GLU A 179 7.53 -5.72 -13.23
N HIS A 180 8.85 -5.57 -13.22
CA HIS A 180 9.86 -6.48 -12.68
C HIS A 180 10.23 -7.67 -13.58
N THR A 181 11.13 -7.39 -14.53
CA THR A 181 12.15 -8.37 -14.93
C THR A 181 13.40 -8.13 -14.10
N PHE A 182 13.71 -9.03 -13.16
CA PHE A 182 15.06 -9.08 -12.59
C PHE A 182 16.07 -9.21 -13.74
N LEU A 183 17.27 -8.61 -13.63
CA LEU A 183 18.30 -8.71 -14.70
C LEU A 183 18.60 -10.16 -15.11
N CYS A 184 18.47 -11.10 -14.15
CA CYS A 184 18.64 -12.54 -14.36
C CYS A 184 17.38 -13.27 -14.84
N GLN A 185 16.20 -12.65 -14.81
CA GLN A 185 14.93 -13.30 -15.18
C GLN A 185 14.90 -13.82 -16.62
N PRO A 186 15.41 -13.09 -17.64
CA PRO A 186 15.50 -13.65 -18.99
C PRO A 186 16.38 -14.90 -19.07
N GLN A 187 17.37 -15.02 -18.18
CA GLN A 187 18.31 -16.13 -18.13
C GLN A 187 17.79 -17.32 -17.34
N TRP A 188 16.71 -17.17 -16.56
CA TRP A 188 16.17 -18.22 -15.69
C TRP A 188 15.85 -19.51 -16.45
N HIS A 189 15.29 -19.38 -17.65
CA HIS A 189 14.95 -20.52 -18.51
C HIS A 189 16.18 -21.28 -19.05
N HIS A 190 17.37 -20.68 -19.00
CA HIS A 190 18.62 -21.31 -19.43
C HIS A 190 19.33 -22.08 -18.30
N ILE A 191 18.85 -21.98 -17.06
CA ILE A 191 19.42 -22.72 -15.93
C ILE A 191 18.93 -24.17 -15.98
N PRO A 192 19.84 -25.16 -16.02
CA PRO A 192 19.43 -26.57 -16.03
C PRO A 192 18.58 -26.92 -14.80
N ALA A 193 17.48 -27.65 -15.00
CA ALA A 193 16.60 -28.06 -13.90
C ALA A 193 17.33 -28.92 -12.85
N THR A 194 18.38 -29.64 -13.24
CA THR A 194 19.27 -30.38 -12.34
C THR A 194 20.04 -29.46 -11.38
N TYR A 195 20.58 -28.35 -11.90
CA TYR A 195 21.25 -27.34 -11.10
C TYR A 195 20.29 -26.73 -10.06
N ILE A 196 19.08 -26.35 -10.48
CA ILE A 196 18.06 -25.83 -9.56
C ILE A 196 17.74 -26.85 -8.47
N ARG A 197 17.48 -28.12 -8.83
CA ARG A 197 17.16 -29.18 -7.85
C ARG A 197 18.30 -29.46 -6.87
N GLN A 198 19.55 -29.38 -7.31
CA GLN A 198 20.73 -29.63 -6.46
C GLN A 198 20.98 -28.49 -5.46
N HIS A 199 20.81 -27.23 -5.90
CA HIS A 199 21.19 -26.07 -5.09
C HIS A 199 20.03 -25.44 -4.30
N LEU A 200 18.78 -25.62 -4.74
CA LEU A 200 17.61 -25.06 -4.05
C LEU A 200 17.50 -25.52 -2.59
N PRO A 201 17.78 -26.78 -2.21
CA PRO A 201 17.78 -27.18 -0.80
C PRO A 201 18.81 -26.41 0.03
N ALA A 202 20.03 -26.21 -0.50
CA ALA A 202 21.09 -25.48 0.19
C ALA A 202 20.73 -24.00 0.39
N TYR A 203 20.25 -23.31 -0.66
CA TYR A 203 19.80 -21.92 -0.55
C TYR A 203 18.58 -21.75 0.35
N SER A 204 17.67 -22.74 0.34
CA SER A 204 16.52 -22.74 1.25
C SER A 204 16.97 -22.92 2.70
N ALA A 205 17.91 -23.83 2.96
CA ALA A 205 18.49 -24.07 4.27
C ALA A 205 19.27 -22.84 4.79
N GLU A 206 20.04 -22.17 3.93
CA GLU A 206 20.75 -20.93 4.26
C GLU A 206 19.78 -19.77 4.58
N ARG A 207 18.71 -19.63 3.79
CA ARG A 207 17.67 -18.64 4.05
C ARG A 207 16.90 -18.94 5.34
N LEU A 208 16.66 -20.23 5.63
CA LEU A 208 16.05 -20.70 6.87
C LEU A 208 16.97 -20.43 8.07
N SER A 209 18.26 -20.74 7.96
CA SER A 209 19.23 -20.51 9.05
C SER A 209 19.39 -19.01 9.35
N THR A 210 19.47 -18.17 8.32
CA THR A 210 19.50 -16.71 8.46
C THR A 210 18.23 -16.17 9.15
N LYS A 211 17.06 -16.77 8.91
CA LYS A 211 15.81 -16.42 9.61
C LYS A 211 15.74 -16.99 11.04
N SER A 212 16.36 -18.14 11.27
CA SER A 212 16.36 -18.86 12.55
C SER A 212 17.37 -18.34 13.56
N GLN A 213 18.27 -17.41 13.18
CA GLN A 213 19.29 -16.81 14.05
C GLN A 213 18.72 -15.82 15.09
N LYS A 214 17.43 -15.90 15.42
CA LYS A 214 16.83 -15.11 16.51
C LYS A 214 16.82 -15.95 17.80
N THR A 215 17.38 -15.41 18.87
CA THR A 215 17.52 -16.02 20.21
C THR A 215 16.21 -16.11 21.01
N ALA A 216 15.06 -15.89 20.39
CA ALA A 216 13.77 -15.92 21.07
C ALA A 216 13.25 -17.37 21.19
N PRO A 217 12.44 -17.69 22.23
CA PRO A 217 11.71 -18.96 22.29
C PRO A 217 10.92 -19.20 21.00
N HIS A 218 10.79 -20.47 20.58
CA HIS A 218 10.16 -20.83 19.30
C HIS A 218 8.77 -20.22 19.10
N LEU A 219 7.98 -20.13 20.18
CA LEU A 219 6.64 -19.55 20.18
C LEU A 219 6.65 -18.04 19.94
N GLN A 220 7.53 -17.30 20.62
CA GLN A 220 7.70 -15.86 20.42
C GLN A 220 8.23 -15.56 19.00
N ALA A 221 9.17 -16.37 18.51
CA ALA A 221 9.68 -16.23 17.15
C ALA A 221 8.57 -16.43 16.09
N LEU A 222 7.72 -17.43 16.27
CA LEU A 222 6.57 -17.68 15.40
C LEU A 222 5.59 -16.50 15.43
N PHE A 223 5.25 -16.00 16.61
CA PHE A 223 4.39 -14.83 16.78
C PHE A 223 4.95 -13.60 16.06
N VAL A 224 6.23 -13.28 16.25
CA VAL A 224 6.92 -12.17 15.55
C VAL A 224 6.82 -12.33 14.04
N HIS A 225 7.03 -13.54 13.51
CA HIS A 225 6.96 -13.77 12.06
C HIS A 225 5.55 -13.69 11.49
N ILE A 226 4.53 -14.12 12.24
CA ILE A 226 3.12 -13.94 11.85
C ILE A 226 2.79 -12.46 11.78
N LEU A 227 3.15 -11.67 12.80
CA LEU A 227 2.90 -10.22 12.79
C LEU A 227 3.68 -9.53 11.65
N GLU A 228 4.95 -9.86 11.44
CA GLU A 228 5.72 -9.36 10.29
C GLU A 228 4.98 -9.61 8.96
N GLY A 229 4.41 -10.81 8.79
CA GLY A 229 3.63 -11.18 7.60
C GLY A 229 2.35 -10.37 7.46
N LEU A 230 1.60 -10.19 8.55
CA LEU A 230 0.38 -9.36 8.58
C LEU A 230 0.66 -7.88 8.27
N GLY A 231 1.89 -7.42 8.50
CA GLY A 231 2.33 -6.08 8.16
C GLY A 231 2.56 -5.83 6.67
N TYR A 232 2.63 -6.87 5.84
CA TYR A 232 3.03 -6.78 4.43
C TYR A 232 4.31 -5.94 4.24
N THR A 233 4.57 -5.40 3.05
CA THR A 233 5.78 -4.59 2.81
C THR A 233 5.82 -3.33 3.68
N GLN A 234 4.69 -2.64 3.84
CA GLN A 234 4.67 -1.29 4.42
C GLN A 234 4.73 -1.24 5.94
N ASN A 235 4.16 -2.24 6.64
CA ASN A 235 4.09 -2.29 8.11
C ASN A 235 4.81 -3.49 8.72
N ARG A 236 5.70 -4.16 7.95
CA ARG A 236 6.52 -5.27 8.48
C ARG A 236 7.29 -4.89 9.74
N ILE A 237 7.99 -3.75 9.69
CA ILE A 237 8.83 -3.27 10.80
C ILE A 237 7.98 -2.84 12.01
N PRO A 238 6.93 -2.00 11.86
CA PRO A 238 5.98 -1.71 12.94
C PRO A 238 5.41 -2.97 13.63
N MET A 239 4.97 -3.95 12.83
CA MET A 239 4.47 -5.22 13.37
C MET A 239 5.53 -6.02 14.11
N GLN A 240 6.77 -6.05 13.63
CA GLN A 240 7.89 -6.67 14.34
C GLN A 240 8.19 -5.96 15.67
N LEU A 241 8.22 -4.62 15.67
CA LEU A 241 8.43 -3.82 16.88
C LEU A 241 7.34 -4.06 17.92
N LEU A 242 6.10 -4.19 17.48
CA LEU A 242 4.97 -4.55 18.34
C LEU A 242 5.14 -5.95 18.92
N ALA A 243 5.42 -6.93 18.07
CA ALA A 243 5.56 -8.31 18.50
C ALA A 243 6.75 -8.50 19.46
N ASN A 244 7.82 -7.71 19.34
CA ASN A 244 8.92 -7.71 20.31
C ASN A 244 8.57 -6.99 21.63
N ARG A 245 7.49 -6.23 21.68
CA ARG A 245 6.99 -5.52 22.88
C ARG A 245 5.94 -6.31 23.65
N VAL A 246 5.25 -7.22 22.99
CA VAL A 246 4.19 -8.05 23.57
C VAL A 246 4.68 -9.48 23.60
N GLU A 247 4.92 -10.00 24.81
CA GLU A 247 5.26 -11.42 24.99
C GLU A 247 4.02 -12.27 24.67
N VAL A 248 4.24 -13.31 23.87
CA VAL A 248 3.17 -14.20 23.41
C VAL A 248 2.47 -14.89 24.59
N GLU A 249 3.20 -15.16 25.66
CA GLU A 249 2.70 -15.74 26.91
C GLU A 249 1.65 -14.85 27.59
N TRP A 250 1.76 -13.52 27.44
CA TRP A 250 0.75 -12.60 27.98
C TRP A 250 -0.58 -12.79 27.28
N LEU A 251 -0.59 -13.04 25.96
CA LEU A 251 -1.80 -13.26 25.17
C LEU A 251 -2.50 -14.58 25.54
N TYR A 252 -1.72 -15.64 25.82
CA TYR A 252 -2.23 -16.89 26.38
C TYR A 252 -2.86 -16.71 27.76
N GLY A 253 -2.26 -15.86 28.60
CA GLY A 253 -2.77 -15.57 29.95
C GLY A 253 -4.04 -14.71 30.00
N LEU A 254 -4.52 -14.20 28.85
CA LEU A 254 -5.74 -13.41 28.77
C LEU A 254 -6.96 -14.31 28.47
N PRO A 255 -8.03 -14.22 29.30
CA PRO A 255 -9.14 -15.17 29.23
C PRO A 255 -10.14 -14.87 28.12
N VAL A 256 -10.22 -13.63 27.64
CA VAL A 256 -11.21 -13.18 26.65
C VAL A 256 -10.55 -12.49 25.47
N ALA A 257 -11.19 -12.58 24.29
CA ALA A 257 -10.63 -12.10 23.03
C ALA A 257 -10.44 -10.57 23.03
N GLU A 258 -11.36 -9.84 23.68
CA GLU A 258 -11.34 -8.38 23.77
C GLU A 258 -10.13 -7.89 24.57
N ASP A 259 -9.65 -8.65 25.56
CA ASP A 259 -8.42 -8.27 26.29
C ASP A 259 -7.19 -8.43 25.40
N ARG A 260 -7.15 -9.44 24.52
CA ARG A 260 -6.04 -9.64 23.58
C ARG A 260 -6.04 -8.55 22.52
N GLU A 261 -7.23 -8.19 22.03
CA GLU A 261 -7.37 -7.09 21.08
C GLU A 261 -6.99 -5.74 21.71
N ALA A 262 -7.44 -5.46 22.94
CA ALA A 262 -7.05 -4.29 23.70
C ALA A 262 -5.53 -4.24 23.91
N LEU A 263 -4.90 -5.38 24.25
CA LEU A 263 -3.46 -5.48 24.42
C LEU A 263 -2.71 -5.12 23.13
N LEU A 264 -3.08 -5.73 22.00
CA LEU A 264 -2.39 -5.52 20.73
C LEU A 264 -2.61 -4.11 20.16
N LEU A 265 -3.86 -3.63 20.14
CA LEU A 265 -4.18 -2.29 19.63
C LEU A 265 -3.62 -1.19 20.52
N GLY A 266 -3.69 -1.37 21.84
CA GLY A 266 -3.16 -0.44 22.80
C GLY A 266 -1.63 -0.37 22.78
N ALA A 267 -0.94 -1.53 22.76
CA ALA A 267 0.51 -1.57 22.65
C ALA A 267 1.00 -1.03 21.30
N ALA A 268 0.19 -1.12 20.24
CA ALA A 268 0.45 -0.49 18.96
C ALA A 268 0.26 1.04 18.97
N GLY A 269 -0.38 1.60 20.01
CA GLY A 269 -0.76 3.02 20.03
C GLY A 269 -1.88 3.36 19.05
N LEU A 270 -2.71 2.37 18.68
CA LEU A 270 -3.73 2.50 17.64
C LEU A 270 -5.17 2.58 18.19
N LEU A 271 -5.35 2.64 19.51
CA LEU A 271 -6.65 2.93 20.10
C LEU A 271 -7.02 4.41 19.85
N PRO A 272 -8.17 4.71 19.21
CA PRO A 272 -8.61 6.08 18.98
C PRO A 272 -8.81 6.83 20.29
N ARG A 273 -8.52 8.14 20.31
CA ARG A 273 -8.80 8.98 21.48
C ARG A 273 -10.28 9.38 21.48
N PRO A 274 -10.87 9.77 22.62
CA PRO A 274 -12.28 10.17 22.70
C PRO A 274 -12.69 11.25 21.67
N LYS A 275 -11.80 12.21 21.38
CA LYS A 275 -12.04 13.25 20.38
C LYS A 275 -12.11 12.73 18.93
N ASP A 276 -11.47 11.60 18.66
CA ASP A 276 -11.44 10.97 17.34
C ASP A 276 -12.74 10.17 17.08
N LEU A 277 -13.63 10.05 18.09
CA LEU A 277 -14.90 9.29 18.03
C LEU A 277 -16.16 10.17 17.92
N LEU A 278 -16.01 11.50 17.77
CA LEU A 278 -17.15 12.43 17.76
C LEU A 278 -18.14 12.17 16.62
N GLU A 279 -17.66 11.62 15.50
CA GLU A 279 -18.46 11.28 14.33
C GLU A 279 -18.79 9.77 14.26
N ALA A 280 -18.28 8.97 15.20
CA ALA A 280 -18.53 7.54 15.24
C ALA A 280 -19.95 7.25 15.78
N ASP A 281 -20.56 6.16 15.31
CA ASP A 281 -21.80 5.67 15.90
C ASP A 281 -21.57 5.18 17.33
N ARG A 282 -22.66 5.08 18.10
CA ARG A 282 -22.59 4.71 19.52
C ARG A 282 -21.98 3.34 19.75
N VAL A 283 -22.24 2.35 18.89
CA VAL A 283 -21.72 0.99 19.06
C VAL A 283 -20.20 1.00 18.90
N THR A 284 -19.70 1.69 17.89
CA THR A 284 -18.26 1.88 17.67
C THR A 284 -17.60 2.62 18.84
N SER A 285 -18.24 3.67 19.36
CA SER A 285 -17.72 4.43 20.49
C SER A 285 -17.65 3.60 21.77
N ASP A 286 -18.73 2.87 22.10
CA ASP A 286 -18.79 1.98 23.27
C ASP A 286 -17.73 0.88 23.19
N TYR A 287 -17.52 0.30 21.99
CA TYR A 287 -16.48 -0.69 21.72
C TYR A 287 -15.06 -0.16 21.99
N VAL A 288 -14.72 0.99 21.40
CA VAL A 288 -13.39 1.59 21.57
C VAL A 288 -13.13 1.99 23.02
N MET A 289 -14.16 2.49 23.73
CA MET A 289 -14.05 2.83 25.15
C MET A 289 -13.82 1.59 26.03
N ASP A 290 -14.46 0.47 25.73
CA ASP A 290 -14.22 -0.81 26.43
C ASP A 290 -12.77 -1.28 26.24
N LEU A 291 -12.29 -1.31 24.99
CA LEU A 291 -10.90 -1.70 24.69
C LEU A 291 -9.89 -0.75 25.35
N THR A 292 -10.15 0.55 25.38
CA THR A 292 -9.31 1.53 26.06
C THR A 292 -9.22 1.25 27.56
N SER A 293 -10.38 1.05 28.20
CA SER A 293 -10.46 0.73 29.63
C SER A 293 -9.75 -0.58 29.98
N ARG A 294 -9.84 -1.60 29.11
CA ARG A 294 -9.08 -2.86 29.25
C ARG A 294 -7.60 -2.61 29.14
N PHE A 295 -7.15 -1.89 28.12
CA PHE A 295 -5.74 -1.64 27.89
C PHE A 295 -5.08 -0.86 29.01
N GLU A 296 -5.78 0.10 29.63
CA GLU A 296 -5.29 0.81 30.82
C GLU A 296 -4.91 -0.15 31.96
N ARG A 297 -5.76 -1.16 32.23
CA ARG A 297 -5.47 -2.20 33.25
C ARG A 297 -4.29 -3.08 32.84
N LEU A 298 -4.22 -3.47 31.57
CA LEU A 298 -3.15 -4.32 31.04
C LEU A 298 -1.79 -3.60 31.00
N THR A 299 -1.79 -2.29 30.76
CA THR A 299 -0.60 -1.43 30.80
C THR A 299 0.04 -1.48 32.19
N VAL A 300 -0.75 -1.37 33.25
CA VAL A 300 -0.26 -1.48 34.64
C VAL A 300 0.24 -2.91 34.94
N ARG A 301 -0.49 -3.93 34.46
CA ARG A 301 -0.16 -5.34 34.71
C ARG A 301 1.16 -5.78 34.07
N TYR A 302 1.42 -5.35 32.83
CA TYR A 302 2.53 -5.83 32.02
C TYR A 302 3.63 -4.77 31.77
N GLY A 303 3.48 -3.55 32.29
CA GLY A 303 4.50 -2.50 32.17
C GLY A 303 4.71 -2.02 30.73
N ILE A 304 3.64 -1.97 29.93
CA ILE A 304 3.73 -1.75 28.48
C ILE A 304 3.89 -0.26 28.18
N THR A 305 4.86 0.06 27.33
CA THR A 305 4.96 1.39 26.70
C THR A 305 4.46 1.30 25.26
N PRO A 306 3.32 1.93 24.91
CA PRO A 306 2.79 1.93 23.55
C PRO A 306 3.79 2.42 22.52
N LEU A 307 3.70 1.88 21.30
CA LEU A 307 4.38 2.44 20.15
C LEU A 307 3.82 3.83 19.81
N ALA A 308 4.67 4.66 19.20
CA ALA A 308 4.24 5.94 18.67
C ALA A 308 3.33 5.71 17.45
N PRO A 309 2.13 6.30 17.35
CA PRO A 309 1.21 6.05 16.24
C PRO A 309 1.81 6.31 14.85
N GLN A 310 2.81 7.20 14.76
CA GLN A 310 3.47 7.63 13.53
C GLN A 310 4.34 6.54 12.88
N VAL A 311 4.66 5.46 13.61
CA VAL A 311 5.41 4.35 13.00
C VAL A 311 4.56 3.57 11.99
N TRP A 312 3.23 3.65 12.10
CA TRP A 312 2.30 2.94 11.25
C TRP A 312 2.02 3.71 9.96
N ARG A 313 2.03 2.98 8.85
CA ARG A 313 1.77 3.53 7.51
C ARG A 313 0.39 3.12 7.04
N PHE A 314 -0.45 4.10 6.73
CA PHE A 314 -1.82 3.88 6.26
C PHE A 314 -2.01 4.22 4.78
N SER A 315 -1.20 5.13 4.24
CA SER A 315 -1.30 5.54 2.84
C SER A 315 -1.03 4.36 1.89
N GLY A 316 -1.80 4.26 0.82
CA GLY A 316 -1.65 3.20 -0.19
C GLY A 316 -2.03 1.79 0.29
N LEU A 317 -2.60 1.63 1.49
CA LEU A 317 -3.14 0.35 1.94
C LEU A 317 -4.59 0.17 1.44
N ARG A 318 -4.95 -1.08 1.13
CA ARG A 318 -6.35 -1.48 1.02
C ARG A 318 -6.96 -1.53 2.43
N PRO A 319 -8.25 -1.20 2.63
CA PRO A 319 -8.89 -1.25 3.95
C PRO A 319 -8.70 -2.58 4.68
N ALA A 320 -8.74 -3.71 3.96
CA ALA A 320 -8.50 -5.05 4.50
C ALA A 320 -7.07 -5.27 5.05
N ASN A 321 -6.12 -4.39 4.71
CA ASN A 321 -4.71 -4.46 5.13
C ASN A 321 -4.36 -3.45 6.21
N PHE A 322 -5.33 -2.68 6.71
CA PHE A 322 -5.06 -1.66 7.72
C PHE A 322 -4.57 -2.30 9.02
N PRO A 323 -3.54 -1.72 9.69
CA PRO A 323 -2.98 -2.30 10.90
C PRO A 323 -3.99 -2.63 12.00
N PRO A 324 -4.97 -1.77 12.35
CA PRO A 324 -5.96 -2.11 13.38
C PRO A 324 -6.73 -3.40 13.08
N LEU A 325 -7.18 -3.58 11.84
CA LEU A 325 -7.89 -4.79 11.42
C LEU A 325 -6.98 -6.02 11.46
N ARG A 326 -5.73 -5.88 11.03
CA ARG A 326 -4.74 -6.98 11.08
C ARG A 326 -4.38 -7.37 12.51
N LEU A 327 -4.39 -6.42 13.45
CA LEU A 327 -4.18 -6.69 14.86
C LEU A 327 -5.39 -7.36 15.52
N ALA A 328 -6.61 -6.96 15.18
CA ALA A 328 -7.82 -7.67 15.61
C ALA A 328 -7.83 -9.12 15.10
N GLN A 329 -7.43 -9.33 13.84
CA GLN A 329 -7.24 -10.69 13.29
C GLN A 329 -6.13 -11.47 14.02
N ALA A 330 -5.02 -10.81 14.38
CA ALA A 330 -3.97 -11.45 15.16
C ALA A 330 -4.45 -11.86 16.55
N ALA A 331 -5.26 -11.04 17.23
CA ALA A 331 -5.91 -11.40 18.50
C ALA A 331 -6.81 -12.64 18.34
N ALA A 332 -7.56 -12.72 17.25
CA ALA A 332 -8.44 -13.84 16.95
C ALA A 332 -7.69 -15.16 16.71
N LEU A 333 -6.38 -15.14 16.40
CA LEU A 333 -5.59 -16.37 16.27
C LEU A 333 -5.45 -17.15 17.59
N PHE A 334 -5.74 -16.52 18.74
CA PHE A 334 -5.74 -17.14 20.07
C PHE A 334 -7.15 -17.57 20.52
N SER A 335 -8.17 -17.32 19.71
CA SER A 335 -9.54 -17.79 20.00
C SER A 335 -9.62 -19.31 19.81
N PRO A 336 -10.62 -19.99 20.40
CA PRO A 336 -10.82 -21.42 20.19
C PRO A 336 -10.87 -21.79 18.71
N GLY A 337 -10.11 -22.81 18.30
CA GLY A 337 -9.91 -23.23 16.91
C GLY A 337 -8.93 -22.35 16.10
N GLY A 338 -8.34 -21.33 16.72
CA GLY A 338 -7.29 -20.49 16.13
C GLY A 338 -5.92 -21.17 16.12
N LEU A 339 -4.96 -20.59 15.40
CA LEU A 339 -3.61 -21.16 15.28
C LEU A 339 -2.91 -21.33 16.63
N PHE A 340 -3.11 -20.38 17.57
CA PHE A 340 -2.54 -20.41 18.91
C PHE A 340 -3.45 -21.11 19.93
N ASP A 341 -4.51 -21.79 19.51
CA ASP A 341 -5.33 -22.64 20.38
C ASP A 341 -4.63 -23.99 20.61
N GLY A 342 -3.65 -24.01 21.52
CA GLY A 342 -2.77 -25.16 21.79
C GLY A 342 -1.31 -24.88 21.46
N ASP A 343 -0.60 -25.88 20.93
CA ASP A 343 0.79 -25.74 20.46
C ASP A 343 0.84 -25.44 18.95
N PRO A 344 1.05 -24.17 18.56
CA PRO A 344 1.10 -23.79 17.15
C PRO A 344 2.34 -24.34 16.44
N VAL A 345 3.42 -24.65 17.16
CA VAL A 345 4.65 -25.18 16.57
C VAL A 345 4.43 -26.62 16.15
N GLU A 346 3.78 -27.42 17.01
CA GLU A 346 3.37 -28.78 16.68
C GLU A 346 2.36 -28.78 15.53
N ALA A 347 1.32 -27.93 15.57
CA ALA A 347 0.34 -27.82 14.50
C ALA A 347 0.97 -27.47 13.14
N VAL A 348 1.92 -26.52 13.11
CA VAL A 348 2.65 -26.16 11.89
C VAL A 348 3.59 -27.29 11.45
N TYR A 349 4.24 -27.97 12.39
CA TYR A 349 5.11 -29.11 12.10
C TYR A 349 4.31 -30.27 11.48
N GLU A 350 3.19 -30.67 12.07
CA GLU A 350 2.30 -31.70 11.56
C GLU A 350 1.78 -31.35 10.16
N ALA A 351 1.32 -30.10 9.96
CA ALA A 351 0.89 -29.61 8.64
C ALA A 351 2.03 -29.67 7.61
N SER A 352 3.28 -29.39 8.02
CA SER A 352 4.45 -29.46 7.14
C SER A 352 4.86 -30.90 6.78
N CYS A 353 4.59 -31.86 7.66
CA CYS A 353 4.85 -33.29 7.43
C CYS A 353 3.81 -33.93 6.50
N GLN A 354 2.62 -33.34 6.36
CA GLN A 354 1.59 -33.75 5.39
C GLN A 354 1.94 -33.25 3.97
N ARG A 355 2.98 -33.85 3.39
CA ARG A 355 3.57 -33.50 2.09
C ARG A 355 2.57 -33.44 0.93
N ASP A 356 1.50 -34.24 0.98
CA ASP A 356 0.50 -34.34 -0.08
C ASP A 356 -0.50 -33.16 -0.10
N ALA A 357 -0.80 -32.55 1.05
CA ALA A 357 -1.75 -31.44 1.15
C ALA A 357 -1.20 -30.13 0.55
N ILE A 358 0.10 -29.89 0.71
CA ILE A 358 0.78 -28.70 0.15
C ILE A 358 0.90 -28.80 -1.38
N LEU A 359 1.00 -30.01 -1.93
CA LEU A 359 1.07 -30.23 -3.38
C LEU A 359 -0.29 -30.08 -4.08
N GLN A 360 -1.40 -30.26 -3.36
CA GLN A 360 -2.75 -30.10 -3.89
C GLN A 360 -3.25 -28.64 -3.92
N LEU A 361 -2.51 -27.70 -3.32
CA LEU A 361 -2.80 -26.26 -3.36
C LEU A 361 -2.20 -25.55 -4.59
N ARG A 362 -1.70 -26.30 -5.58
CA ARG A 362 -1.10 -25.77 -6.82
C ARG A 362 -2.05 -25.78 -8.00
#